data_AF-A0AAV1AH86-F1
#
_entry.id   AF-A0AAV1AH86-F1
#
_cell.length_a   1.000
_cell.length_b   1.000
_cell.length_c   1.000
_cell.angle_alpha   90.00
_cell.angle_beta   90.00
_cell.angle_gamma   90.00
#
_symmetry.space_group_name_H-M   'P 1'
#
loop_
_entity.id
_entity.type
_entity.pdbx_description
1 polymer ?
#
loop_
_entity_poly.entity_id
_entity_poly.type
_entity_poly.pdbx_seq_one_letter_code
_entity_poly.pdbx_strand_id
1 'polypeptide(L)'
;MVQKFVGCYKQAVNGKKSGTSENDIMASAHAFFAQDQGTTFNLEYAWRLLKDEPKWMGESIGSSSKITKTSASRASSENPDTHSSYEFNSSSPMERPMGQKAAKRKGKTNNIPSATEDARNKRTTAMERLAQCKEDKIEVKVMQIMMKDTSTMSDSQRDIHEKYCNKMEKKYGM
;
A
#
# COMPACT_ATOMS: atom_id res chain seq x y z
N MET A 1 -7.03 -7.78 -6.84
CA MET A 1 -6.99 -8.23 -5.42
C MET A 1 -6.20 -7.25 -4.54
N VAL A 2 -4.90 -7.03 -4.82
CA VAL A 2 -4.05 -6.10 -4.02
C VAL A 2 -4.55 -4.65 -4.06
N GLN A 3 -4.92 -4.12 -5.22
CA GLN A 3 -5.47 -2.75 -5.32
C GLN A 3 -6.76 -2.54 -4.52
N LYS A 4 -7.62 -3.57 -4.46
CA LYS A 4 -8.85 -3.54 -3.66
C LYS A 4 -8.50 -3.51 -2.16
N PHE A 5 -7.58 -4.37 -1.74
CA PHE A 5 -7.07 -4.38 -0.37
C PHE A 5 -6.40 -3.05 0.03
N VAL A 6 -5.67 -2.39 -0.89
CA VAL A 6 -5.14 -1.03 -0.66
C VAL A 6 -6.28 -0.05 -0.35
N GLY A 7 -7.41 -0.15 -1.03
CA GLY A 7 -8.61 0.66 -0.74
C GLY A 7 -9.15 0.39 0.66
N CYS A 8 -9.35 -0.88 1.02
CA CYS A 8 -9.80 -1.29 2.36
C CYS A 8 -8.83 -0.84 3.46
N TYR A 9 -7.52 -0.94 3.22
CA TYR A 9 -6.50 -0.47 4.15
C TYR A 9 -6.55 1.05 4.33
N LYS A 10 -6.70 1.83 3.25
CA LYS A 10 -6.88 3.29 3.34
C LYS A 10 -8.13 3.65 4.15
N GLN A 11 -9.23 2.93 3.95
CA GLN A 11 -10.45 3.12 4.73
C GLN A 11 -10.20 2.84 6.23
N ALA A 12 -9.50 1.76 6.56
CA ALA A 12 -9.11 1.43 7.93
C ALA A 12 -8.18 2.48 8.56
N VAL A 13 -7.20 2.99 7.81
CA VAL A 13 -6.30 4.05 8.25
C VAL A 13 -7.06 5.35 8.51
N ASN A 14 -8.02 5.71 7.66
CA ASN A 14 -8.81 6.93 7.81
C ASN A 14 -9.77 6.86 9.01
N GLY A 15 -10.24 5.66 9.36
CA GLY A 15 -11.10 5.43 10.52
C GLY A 15 -10.37 5.24 11.85
N LYS A 16 -9.03 5.28 11.86
CA LYS A 16 -8.24 5.04 13.08
C LYS A 16 -8.43 6.15 14.10
N LYS A 17 -8.46 5.77 15.38
CA LYS A 17 -8.50 6.70 16.51
C LYS A 17 -7.08 6.80 17.10
N SER A 18 -6.84 7.79 17.96
CA SER A 18 -5.56 7.87 18.68
C SER A 18 -5.31 6.58 19.47
N GLY A 19 -4.11 6.02 19.33
CA GLY A 19 -3.73 4.76 20.00
C GLY A 19 -4.01 3.48 19.22
N THR A 20 -4.59 3.53 18.02
CA THR A 20 -4.77 2.34 17.17
C THR A 20 -3.42 1.85 16.64
N SER A 21 -3.10 0.58 16.88
CA SER A 21 -1.86 -0.05 16.40
C SER A 21 -1.95 -0.40 14.92
N GLU A 22 -0.80 -0.60 14.26
CA GLU A 22 -0.81 -1.05 12.85
C GLU A 22 -1.52 -2.40 12.69
N ASN A 23 -1.42 -3.29 13.67
CA ASN A 23 -2.11 -4.58 13.64
C ASN A 23 -3.64 -4.41 13.68
N ASP A 24 -4.16 -3.43 14.42
CA ASP A 24 -5.60 -3.14 14.47
C ASP A 24 -6.11 -2.58 13.14
N ILE A 25 -5.28 -1.76 12.48
CA ILE A 25 -5.58 -1.24 11.13
C ILE A 25 -5.62 -2.40 10.14
N MET A 26 -4.67 -3.33 10.22
CA MET A 26 -4.64 -4.51 9.36
C MET A 26 -5.86 -5.41 9.60
N ALA A 27 -6.22 -5.67 10.85
CA ALA A 27 -7.42 -6.45 11.18
C ALA A 27 -8.68 -5.81 10.58
N SER A 28 -8.82 -4.50 10.70
CA SER A 28 -9.93 -3.75 10.11
C SER A 28 -9.94 -3.81 8.58
N ALA A 29 -8.77 -3.69 7.94
CA ALA A 29 -8.63 -3.80 6.49
C ALA A 29 -9.02 -5.18 5.97
N HIS A 30 -8.66 -6.24 6.69
CA HIS A 30 -9.07 -7.61 6.38
C HIS A 30 -10.57 -7.82 6.54
N ALA A 31 -11.19 -7.22 7.57
CA ALA A 31 -12.64 -7.28 7.75
C ALA A 31 -13.39 -6.60 6.58
N PHE A 32 -12.98 -5.39 6.19
CA PHE A 32 -13.56 -4.70 5.03
C PHE A 32 -13.36 -5.49 3.74
N PHE A 33 -12.16 -6.03 3.51
CA PHE A 33 -11.90 -6.81 2.31
C PHE A 33 -12.75 -8.09 2.25
N ALA A 34 -12.91 -8.79 3.37
CA ALA A 34 -13.73 -9.99 3.44
C ALA A 34 -15.22 -9.67 3.22
N GLN A 35 -15.71 -8.54 3.74
CA GLN A 35 -17.06 -8.05 3.50
C GLN A 35 -17.29 -7.74 2.00
N ASP A 36 -16.33 -7.08 1.34
CA ASP A 36 -16.48 -6.65 -0.05
C ASP A 36 -16.24 -7.77 -1.07
N GLN A 37 -15.34 -8.72 -0.78
CA GLN A 37 -14.87 -9.74 -1.72
C GLN A 37 -15.28 -11.16 -1.36
N GLY A 38 -15.88 -11.39 -0.19
CA GLY A 38 -16.27 -12.72 0.30
C GLY A 38 -15.10 -13.68 0.52
N THR A 39 -13.86 -13.19 0.50
CA THR A 39 -12.64 -14.02 0.58
C THR A 39 -11.57 -13.35 1.44
N THR A 40 -10.65 -14.14 1.99
CA THR A 40 -9.53 -13.62 2.78
C THR A 40 -8.40 -13.11 1.88
N PHE A 41 -7.77 -12.00 2.27
CA PHE A 41 -6.59 -11.51 1.59
C PHE A 41 -5.34 -12.28 2.05
N ASN A 42 -4.72 -13.05 1.16
CA ASN A 42 -3.60 -13.94 1.50
C ASN A 42 -2.20 -13.37 1.19
N LEU A 43 -2.13 -12.13 0.69
CA LEU A 43 -0.87 -11.48 0.28
C LEU A 43 -0.48 -10.32 1.23
N GLU A 44 -0.95 -10.36 2.48
CA GLU A 44 -0.72 -9.31 3.48
C GLU A 44 0.78 -9.00 3.63
N TYR A 45 1.58 -10.04 3.82
CA TYR A 45 3.02 -9.90 4.04
C TYR A 45 3.74 -9.25 2.85
N ALA A 46 3.45 -9.73 1.64
CA ALA A 46 4.02 -9.16 0.41
C ALA A 46 3.58 -7.70 0.23
N TRP A 47 2.33 -7.39 0.58
CA TRP A 47 1.80 -6.03 0.52
C TRP A 47 2.47 -5.10 1.55
N ARG A 48 2.65 -5.52 2.83
CA ARG A 48 3.32 -4.70 3.86
C ARG A 48 4.73 -4.30 3.49
N LEU A 49 5.45 -5.16 2.77
CA LEU A 49 6.81 -4.92 2.26
C LEU A 49 6.86 -4.01 1.03
N LEU A 50 5.75 -3.85 0.32
CA LEU A 50 5.66 -3.08 -0.93
C LEU A 50 4.86 -1.80 -0.77
N LYS A 51 4.09 -1.62 0.30
CA LYS A 51 3.18 -0.47 0.48
C LYS A 51 3.92 0.88 0.47
N ASP A 52 5.16 0.90 0.93
CA ASP A 52 6.01 2.08 1.05
C ASP A 52 6.94 2.29 -0.17
N GLU A 53 6.83 1.45 -1.20
CA GLU A 53 7.64 1.61 -2.41
C GLU A 53 7.18 2.82 -3.24
N PRO A 54 8.12 3.63 -3.78
CA PRO A 54 7.80 4.88 -4.49
C PRO A 54 6.83 4.69 -5.66
N LYS A 55 6.89 3.55 -6.35
CA LYS A 55 5.99 3.23 -7.46
C LYS A 55 4.51 3.07 -7.07
N TRP A 56 4.23 2.85 -5.78
CA TRP A 56 2.86 2.67 -5.25
C TRP A 56 2.39 3.87 -4.41
N MET A 57 3.31 4.76 -4.03
CA MET A 57 3.04 6.09 -3.49
C MET A 57 2.75 7.06 -4.65
N GLY A 58 1.56 6.95 -5.25
CA GLY A 58 1.24 7.62 -6.52
C GLY A 58 1.59 9.12 -6.58
N GLU A 59 2.58 9.47 -7.40
CA GLU A 59 2.48 10.66 -8.23
C GLU A 59 1.63 10.27 -9.45
N SER A 60 0.41 10.77 -9.48
CA SER A 60 -0.41 10.76 -10.69
C SER A 60 0.33 11.54 -11.77
N ILE A 61 0.93 10.82 -12.72
CA ILE A 61 1.16 11.36 -14.06
C ILE A 61 -0.23 11.62 -14.66
N GLY A 62 -0.51 12.90 -14.91
CA GLY A 62 -1.48 13.35 -15.91
C GLY A 62 -2.92 13.57 -15.46
N SER A 63 -3.18 14.67 -14.73
CA SER A 63 -4.38 15.46 -15.01
C SER A 63 -3.94 16.71 -15.78
N SER A 64 -3.76 16.54 -17.08
CA SER A 64 -3.82 17.65 -18.04
C SER A 64 -5.28 17.99 -18.24
N SER A 65 -5.71 19.16 -17.81
CA SER A 65 -6.90 19.82 -18.37
C SER A 65 -6.68 21.33 -18.28
N LYS A 66 -6.05 21.82 -19.36
CA LYS A 66 -6.14 23.15 -19.95
C LYS A 66 -7.06 24.12 -19.19
N ILE A 67 -6.48 25.05 -18.43
CA ILE A 67 -7.11 26.36 -18.23
C ILE A 67 -6.96 27.11 -19.56
N THR A 68 -8.07 27.20 -20.29
CA THR A 68 -8.21 27.99 -21.51
C THR A 68 -7.89 29.45 -21.22
N LYS A 69 -6.80 29.95 -21.82
CA LYS A 69 -6.64 31.37 -22.13
C LYS A 69 -7.80 31.78 -23.03
N THR A 70 -8.65 32.69 -22.58
CA THR A 70 -9.44 33.55 -23.47
C THR A 70 -9.01 34.99 -23.26
N SER A 71 -8.49 35.55 -24.33
CA SER A 71 -8.07 36.94 -24.54
C SER A 71 -9.19 37.70 -25.25
N ALA A 72 -9.57 38.87 -24.74
CA ALA A 72 -10.18 40.00 -25.48
C ALA A 72 -10.32 41.16 -24.47
N SER A 73 -9.35 42.08 -24.34
CA SER A 73 -9.26 43.36 -25.06
C SER A 73 -10.58 44.00 -25.51
N ARG A 74 -10.79 45.24 -25.03
CA ARG A 74 -11.38 46.45 -25.65
C ARG A 74 -12.22 47.19 -24.60
N ALA A 75 -11.73 48.28 -24.02
CA ALA A 75 -11.62 49.64 -24.56
C ALA A 75 -12.90 50.48 -24.33
N SER A 76 -12.68 51.52 -23.52
CA SER A 76 -13.37 52.80 -23.26
C SER A 76 -14.57 53.25 -24.11
N SER A 77 -15.56 53.88 -23.44
CA SER A 77 -16.24 55.15 -23.78
C SER A 77 -17.46 55.30 -22.85
N GLU A 78 -17.38 56.15 -21.82
CA GLU A 78 -18.00 57.50 -21.68
C GLU A 78 -19.48 57.50 -21.24
N ASN A 79 -19.72 57.98 -20.01
CA ASN A 79 -21.00 58.48 -19.50
C ASN A 79 -20.80 59.95 -19.09
N PRO A 80 -21.73 60.89 -19.32
CA PRO A 80 -21.67 62.21 -18.73
C PRO A 80 -22.56 62.38 -17.49
N ASP A 81 -22.00 63.11 -16.53
CA ASP A 81 -22.57 64.07 -15.57
C ASP A 81 -23.59 63.64 -14.52
N THR A 82 -23.19 63.70 -13.24
CA THR A 82 -23.67 64.73 -12.29
C THR A 82 -22.69 64.86 -11.11
N HIS A 83 -22.49 66.12 -10.70
CA HIS A 83 -21.44 66.73 -9.88
C HIS A 83 -21.61 66.52 -8.36
N SER A 84 -20.51 66.34 -7.60
CA SER A 84 -20.14 67.16 -6.42
C SER A 84 -19.09 66.48 -5.51
N SER A 85 -17.92 67.13 -5.40
CA SER A 85 -16.96 67.24 -4.25
C SER A 85 -16.62 65.96 -3.46
N TYR A 86 -15.38 65.53 -3.22
CA TYR A 86 -14.08 66.20 -3.00
C TYR A 86 -12.96 65.15 -3.21
N GLU A 87 -11.82 65.55 -3.78
CA GLU A 87 -10.63 64.68 -3.90
C GLU A 87 -9.69 64.84 -2.69
N PHE A 88 -9.32 63.73 -2.03
CA PHE A 88 -7.92 63.46 -1.69
C PHE A 88 -7.70 61.95 -1.51
N ASN A 89 -6.66 61.48 -2.19
CA ASN A 89 -6.29 60.11 -2.50
C ASN A 89 -5.41 59.49 -1.39
N SER A 90 -5.79 58.32 -0.86
CA SER A 90 -4.80 57.29 -0.50
C SER A 90 -5.44 55.92 -0.41
N SER A 91 -5.04 55.10 -1.37
CA SER A 91 -5.36 53.69 -1.59
C SER A 91 -4.68 52.80 -0.54
N SER A 92 -5.42 51.85 0.04
CA SER A 92 -5.09 50.40 -0.01
C SER A 92 -5.94 49.60 0.99
N PRO A 93 -6.77 48.65 0.53
CA PRO A 93 -7.38 47.63 1.37
C PRO A 93 -6.33 46.60 1.85
N MET A 94 -6.27 46.44 3.16
CA MET A 94 -5.48 45.48 3.92
C MET A 94 -5.47 44.08 3.27
N GLU A 95 -4.33 43.70 2.68
CA GLU A 95 -4.07 42.37 2.12
C GLU A 95 -4.03 41.30 3.23
N ARG A 96 -4.70 40.17 2.99
CA ARG A 96 -4.72 39.01 3.88
C ARG A 96 -3.34 38.35 3.97
N PRO A 97 -2.91 37.83 5.13
CA PRO A 97 -1.55 37.33 5.32
C PRO A 97 -1.23 36.11 4.45
N MET A 98 -0.01 36.14 3.91
CA MET A 98 0.62 35.11 3.10
C MET A 98 0.83 33.82 3.91
N GLY A 99 0.36 32.69 3.40
CA GLY A 99 0.50 31.38 4.05
C GLY A 99 1.94 30.87 4.04
N GLN A 100 2.48 30.57 5.22
CA GLN A 100 3.85 30.11 5.45
C GLN A 100 4.06 28.63 5.09
N LYS A 101 3.74 28.23 3.85
CA LYS A 101 4.16 26.94 3.24
C LYS A 101 5.27 27.18 2.22
N ALA A 102 6.38 27.78 2.64
CA ALA A 102 7.57 27.97 1.78
C ALA A 102 8.87 28.16 2.59
N ALA A 103 9.15 27.31 3.57
CA ALA A 103 10.46 27.32 4.24
C ALA A 103 10.82 25.93 4.79
N LYS A 104 11.26 25.04 3.88
CA LYS A 104 12.29 23.98 4.10
C LYS A 104 12.42 23.13 2.83
N ARG A 105 12.86 23.78 1.73
CA ARG A 105 13.45 23.12 0.56
C ARG A 105 14.95 23.46 0.59
N LYS A 106 15.76 22.66 1.29
CA LYS A 106 17.22 22.65 1.13
C LYS A 106 17.77 21.36 1.75
N GLY A 107 18.40 20.52 0.93
CA GLY A 107 18.99 19.25 1.34
C GLY A 107 18.91 18.16 0.27
N LYS A 108 19.11 18.51 -1.01
CA LYS A 108 19.36 17.53 -2.07
C LYS A 108 20.87 17.34 -2.15
N THR A 109 21.39 16.40 -1.38
CA THR A 109 22.73 15.84 -1.59
C THR A 109 22.54 14.48 -2.24
N ASN A 110 22.86 14.43 -3.53
CA ASN A 110 22.96 13.21 -4.32
C ASN A 110 24.11 12.36 -3.77
N ASN A 111 23.80 11.25 -3.08
CA ASN A 111 24.68 10.09 -3.00
C ASN A 111 23.98 8.85 -2.42
N ILE A 112 23.11 8.16 -3.19
CA ILE A 112 22.67 6.81 -2.81
C ILE A 112 22.42 5.94 -4.05
N PRO A 113 23.44 5.24 -4.57
CA PRO A 113 23.24 4.01 -5.35
C PRO A 113 23.25 2.75 -4.46
N SER A 114 23.66 2.86 -3.18
CA SER A 114 23.89 1.70 -2.30
C SER A 114 22.70 1.31 -1.42
N ALA A 115 21.90 2.27 -0.91
CA ALA A 115 20.78 1.92 0.00
C ALA A 115 19.60 1.22 -0.71
N THR A 116 19.49 1.35 -2.03
CA THR A 116 18.48 0.66 -2.83
C THR A 116 18.83 -0.81 -3.08
N GLU A 117 20.10 -1.11 -3.32
CA GLU A 117 20.58 -2.48 -3.49
C GLU A 117 20.56 -3.24 -2.16
N ASP A 118 20.95 -2.61 -1.05
CA ASP A 118 20.84 -3.24 0.28
C ASP A 118 19.38 -3.56 0.65
N ALA A 119 18.44 -2.66 0.33
CA ALA A 119 17.01 -2.90 0.54
C ALA A 119 16.48 -4.02 -0.36
N ARG A 120 16.93 -4.07 -1.62
CA ARG A 120 16.57 -5.12 -2.58
C ARG A 120 17.11 -6.49 -2.17
N ASN A 121 18.37 -6.56 -1.73
CA ASN A 121 19.01 -7.79 -1.28
C ASN A 121 18.38 -8.31 0.01
N LYS A 122 18.07 -7.42 0.97
CA LYS A 122 17.30 -7.81 2.17
C LYS A 122 15.94 -8.39 1.81
N ARG A 123 15.26 -7.82 0.80
CA ARG A 123 13.98 -8.34 0.30
C ARG A 123 14.15 -9.72 -0.35
N THR A 124 15.14 -9.94 -1.20
CA THR A 124 15.36 -11.24 -1.84
C THR A 124 15.67 -12.32 -0.81
N THR A 125 16.57 -12.03 0.14
CA THR A 125 16.90 -12.96 1.22
C THR A 125 15.69 -13.28 2.11
N ALA A 126 14.85 -12.28 2.42
CA ALA A 126 13.63 -12.51 3.19
C ALA A 126 12.61 -13.38 2.44
N MET A 127 12.47 -13.21 1.12
CA MET A 127 11.60 -14.05 0.29
C MET A 127 12.10 -15.48 0.21
N GLU A 128 13.41 -15.68 0.04
CA GLU A 128 14.05 -16.99 0.01
C GLU A 128 13.89 -17.72 1.34
N ARG A 129 14.13 -17.02 2.47
CA ARG A 129 13.87 -17.58 3.81
C ARG A 129 12.41 -17.99 4.00
N LEU A 130 11.46 -17.19 3.51
CA LEU A 130 10.04 -17.53 3.59
C LEU A 130 9.69 -18.74 2.71
N ALA A 131 10.27 -18.84 1.52
CA ALA A 131 10.11 -19.99 0.65
C ALA A 131 10.64 -21.26 1.34
N GLN A 132 11.84 -21.18 1.93
CA GLN A 132 12.43 -22.26 2.69
C GLN A 132 11.56 -22.67 3.89
N CYS A 133 11.12 -21.72 4.72
CA CYS A 133 10.25 -22.04 5.87
C CYS A 133 8.93 -22.70 5.45
N LYS A 134 8.42 -22.42 4.25
CA LYS A 134 7.23 -23.11 3.73
C LYS A 134 7.54 -24.54 3.31
N GLU A 135 8.69 -24.77 2.70
CA GLU A 135 9.18 -26.08 2.31
C GLU A 135 9.47 -26.95 3.54
N ASP A 136 10.20 -26.42 4.53
CA ASP A 136 10.47 -27.10 5.81
C ASP A 136 9.16 -27.47 6.52
N LYS A 137 8.14 -26.58 6.47
CA LYS A 137 6.83 -26.85 7.06
C LYS A 137 6.07 -27.96 6.31
N ILE A 138 6.27 -28.09 5.01
CA ILE A 138 5.72 -29.20 4.24
C ILE A 138 6.46 -30.48 4.64
N GLU A 139 7.79 -30.46 4.69
CA GLU A 139 8.62 -31.60 5.06
C GLU A 139 8.28 -32.16 6.45
N VAL A 140 8.16 -31.30 7.47
CA VAL A 140 7.75 -31.72 8.82
C VAL A 140 6.38 -32.41 8.82
N LYS A 141 5.43 -31.93 8.01
CA LYS A 141 4.11 -32.58 7.88
C LYS A 141 4.20 -33.93 7.16
N VAL A 142 5.07 -34.04 6.15
CA VAL A 142 5.31 -35.33 5.47
C VAL A 142 5.88 -36.33 6.46
N MET A 143 6.91 -35.94 7.20
CA MET A 143 7.55 -36.80 8.21
C MET A 143 6.58 -37.19 9.32
N GLN A 144 5.74 -36.27 9.78
CA GLN A 144 4.70 -36.57 10.76
C GLN A 144 3.72 -37.65 10.27
N ILE A 145 3.35 -37.63 8.98
CA ILE A 145 2.47 -38.65 8.41
C ILE A 145 3.21 -39.99 8.34
N MET A 146 4.44 -40.02 7.82
CA MET A 146 5.20 -41.27 7.68
C MET A 146 5.47 -41.94 9.03
N MET A 147 5.79 -41.16 10.05
CA MET A 147 6.13 -41.67 11.39
C MET A 147 4.91 -41.86 12.30
N LYS A 148 3.68 -41.69 11.79
CA LYS A 148 2.49 -41.85 12.62
C LYS A 148 2.34 -43.30 13.06
N ASP A 149 2.09 -43.50 14.35
CA ASP A 149 1.85 -44.83 14.90
C ASP A 149 0.60 -45.47 14.26
N THR A 150 0.80 -46.68 13.75
CA THR A 150 -0.23 -47.46 13.05
C THR A 150 -0.82 -48.56 13.94
N SER A 151 -0.31 -48.77 15.15
CA SER A 151 -0.79 -49.81 16.08
C SER A 151 -2.24 -49.60 16.51
N THR A 152 -2.74 -48.36 16.51
CA THR A 152 -4.14 -48.05 16.85
C THR A 152 -5.06 -47.93 15.62
N MET A 153 -4.54 -48.15 14.41
CA MET A 153 -5.30 -47.97 13.16
C MET A 153 -5.98 -49.29 12.76
N SER A 154 -7.19 -49.20 12.18
CA SER A 154 -7.83 -50.38 11.58
C SER A 154 -7.09 -50.83 10.32
N ASP A 155 -7.29 -52.07 9.89
CA ASP A 155 -6.59 -52.62 8.71
C ASP A 155 -6.80 -51.77 7.44
N SER A 156 -8.02 -51.27 7.21
CA SER A 156 -8.30 -50.36 6.09
C SER A 156 -7.58 -49.01 6.22
N GLN A 157 -7.44 -48.48 7.44
CA GLN A 157 -6.71 -47.23 7.65
C GLN A 157 -5.20 -47.42 7.46
N ARG A 158 -4.66 -48.58 7.86
CA ARG A 158 -3.25 -48.95 7.64
C ARG A 158 -2.92 -49.07 6.16
N ASP A 159 -3.76 -49.72 5.37
CA ASP A 159 -3.58 -49.81 3.91
C ASP A 159 -3.59 -48.42 3.23
N ILE A 160 -4.45 -47.49 3.68
CA ILE A 160 -4.45 -46.11 3.18
C ILE A 160 -3.17 -45.37 3.58
N HIS A 161 -2.71 -45.53 4.82
CA HIS A 161 -1.48 -44.92 5.32
C HIS A 161 -0.26 -45.40 4.52
N GLU A 162 -0.13 -46.72 4.33
CA GLU A 162 0.94 -47.34 3.55
C GLU A 162 0.95 -46.82 2.10
N LYS A 163 -0.21 -46.79 1.43
CA LYS A 163 -0.35 -46.21 0.09
C LYS A 163 0.09 -44.75 0.03
N TYR A 164 -0.21 -43.97 1.06
CA TYR A 164 0.17 -42.58 1.12
C TYR A 164 1.69 -42.43 1.36
N CYS A 165 2.28 -43.21 2.26
CA CYS A 165 3.73 -43.24 2.49
C CYS A 165 4.50 -43.57 1.20
N ASN A 166 4.14 -44.66 0.51
CA ASN A 166 4.76 -45.06 -0.76
C ASN A 166 4.66 -43.95 -1.83
N LYS A 167 3.53 -43.23 -1.87
CA LYS A 167 3.34 -42.09 -2.78
C LYS A 167 4.27 -40.93 -2.43
N MET A 168 4.50 -40.68 -1.14
CA MET A 168 5.38 -39.61 -0.68
C MET A 168 6.85 -39.98 -0.90
N GLU A 169 7.28 -41.20 -0.60
CA GLU A 169 8.62 -41.71 -0.92
C GLU A 169 8.95 -41.52 -2.40
N LYS A 170 8.05 -41.96 -3.29
CA LYS A 170 8.21 -41.76 -4.74
C LYS A 170 8.25 -40.29 -5.16
N LYS A 171 7.48 -39.42 -4.50
CA LYS A 171 7.41 -37.99 -4.83
C LYS A 171 8.67 -37.24 -4.40
N TYR A 172 9.27 -37.61 -3.28
CA TYR A 172 10.40 -36.92 -2.68
C TYR A 172 11.75 -37.65 -2.85
N GLY A 173 11.75 -38.85 -3.42
CA GLY A 173 12.96 -39.61 -3.73
C GLY A 173 13.71 -40.10 -2.50
N MET A 174 12.98 -40.41 -1.41
CA MET A 174 13.50 -41.10 -0.23
C MET A 174 13.52 -42.61 -0.48
#